data_AF-A0A2G5E5W3-F1
#
_entry.id   AF-A0A2G5E5W3-F1
#
_cell.length_a   1.000
_cell.length_b   1.000
_cell.length_c   1.000
_cell.angle_alpha   90.00
_cell.angle_beta   90.00
_cell.angle_gamma   90.00
#
_symmetry.space_group_name_H-M   'P 1'
#
loop_
_entity.id
_entity.type
_entity.pdbx_description
1 polymer ?
#
loop_
_entity_poly.entity_id
_entity_poly.type
_entity_poly.pdbx_seq_one_letter_code
_entity_poly.pdbx_strand_id
1 'polypeptide(L)'
;MRANFDLGVFQEMIFLAIIRHDLPFQFVKYEGIRAAFRCIHKGIILVSRNIAKDYILMIHKREKGRIRELLHSIPGRISLTLDLLTSVCTDGYISLTAHFVDCDWKF
;
A
#
# COMPACT_ATOMS: atom_id res chain seq x y z
N MET A 1 30.09 11.84 -13.34
CA MET A 1 28.84 11.35 -13.98
C MET A 1 27.73 11.53 -12.95
N ARG A 2 26.79 12.46 -13.13
CA ARG A 2 25.62 12.54 -12.24
C ARG A 2 24.67 11.42 -12.63
N ALA A 3 24.28 10.56 -11.70
CA ALA A 3 23.21 9.59 -11.95
C ALA A 3 21.97 10.35 -12.43
N ASN A 4 21.38 9.92 -13.54
CA ASN A 4 20.16 10.53 -14.05
C ASN A 4 19.04 10.28 -13.03
N PHE A 5 18.42 11.36 -12.55
CA PHE A 5 17.30 11.27 -11.63
C PHE A 5 16.07 10.74 -12.37
N ASP A 6 15.57 9.57 -11.96
CA ASP A 6 14.34 8.99 -12.50
C ASP A 6 13.15 9.38 -11.62
N LEU A 7 12.28 10.22 -12.17
CA LEU A 7 11.08 10.71 -11.48
C LEU A 7 10.07 9.58 -11.21
N GLY A 8 9.95 8.60 -12.11
CA GLY A 8 9.02 7.50 -11.97
C GLY A 8 9.40 6.60 -10.81
N VAL A 9 10.68 6.22 -10.73
CA VAL A 9 11.21 5.43 -9.61
C VAL A 9 11.05 6.17 -8.28
N PHE A 10 11.33 7.48 -8.25
CA PHE A 10 11.13 8.29 -7.05
C PHE A 10 9.66 8.32 -6.60
N GLN A 11 8.72 8.53 -7.53
CA GLN A 11 7.29 8.55 -7.22
C GLN A 11 6.81 7.20 -6.67
N GLU A 12 7.23 6.10 -7.28
CA GLU A 12 6.94 4.74 -6.80
C GLU A 12 7.44 4.53 -5.37
N MET A 13 8.67 4.95 -5.05
CA MET A 13 9.20 4.89 -3.69
C MET A 13 8.35 5.68 -2.69
N ILE A 14 7.85 6.86 -3.07
CA ILE A 14 6.96 7.66 -2.22
C ILE A 14 5.61 6.97 -2.01
N PHE A 15 5.00 6.38 -3.04
CA PHE A 15 3.73 5.66 -2.86
C PHE A 15 3.90 4.40 -2.02
N LEU A 16 5.00 3.66 -2.20
CA LEU A 16 5.34 2.53 -1.36
C LEU A 16 5.57 2.96 0.09
N ALA A 17 6.20 4.10 0.33
CA ALA A 17 6.34 4.65 1.68
C ALA A 17 4.98 5.00 2.30
N ILE A 18 4.06 5.57 1.52
CA ILE A 18 2.69 5.85 1.97
C ILE A 18 1.99 4.56 2.42
N ILE A 19 2.07 3.50 1.62
CA ILE A 19 1.48 2.20 1.95
C ILE A 19 2.15 1.59 3.18
N ARG A 20 3.49 1.52 3.18
CA ARG A 20 4.29 0.82 4.21
C ARG A 20 4.17 1.44 5.59
N HIS A 21 3.97 2.75 5.65
CA HIS A 21 3.93 3.50 6.91
C HIS A 21 2.53 4.04 7.22
N ASP A 22 1.50 3.56 6.52
CA ASP A 22 0.10 3.97 6.68
C ASP A 22 -0.07 5.51 6.71
N LEU A 23 0.63 6.19 5.80
CA LEU A 23 0.57 7.64 5.72
C LEU A 23 -0.72 8.07 5.01
N PRO A 24 -1.29 9.24 5.37
CA PRO A 24 -2.42 9.77 4.63
C PRO A 24 -2.01 10.06 3.18
N PHE A 25 -2.91 9.86 2.21
CA PHE A 25 -2.67 10.28 0.80
C PHE A 25 -2.38 11.78 0.65
N GLN A 26 -2.66 12.57 1.70
CA GLN A 26 -2.30 13.98 1.78
C GLN A 26 -0.79 14.21 1.92
N PHE A 27 -0.01 13.20 2.28
CA PHE A 27 1.44 13.27 2.47
C PHE A 27 2.16 13.91 1.29
N VAL A 28 1.77 13.57 0.05
CA VAL A 28 2.32 14.17 -1.18
C VAL A 28 2.02 15.67 -1.35
N LYS A 29 1.15 16.23 -0.52
CA LYS A 29 0.80 17.66 -0.52
C LYS A 29 1.44 18.45 0.62
N TYR A 30 2.04 17.78 1.61
CA TYR A 30 2.61 18.47 2.76
C TYR A 30 3.71 19.43 2.31
N GLU A 31 3.62 20.69 2.74
CA GLU A 31 4.50 21.76 2.25
C GLU A 31 5.96 21.47 2.57
N GLY A 32 6.26 21.00 3.80
CA GLY A 32 7.60 20.58 4.19
C GLY A 32 8.16 19.44 3.34
N ILE A 33 7.32 18.46 2.99
CA ILE A 33 7.71 17.34 2.12
C ILE A 33 8.00 17.83 0.69
N ARG A 34 7.13 18.70 0.15
CA ARG A 34 7.35 19.31 -1.17
C ARG A 34 8.61 20.18 -1.20
N ALA A 35 8.88 20.94 -0.12
CA ALA A 35 10.08 21.74 0.01
C ALA A 35 11.34 20.87 0.05
N ALA A 36 11.32 19.80 0.86
CA ALA A 36 12.42 18.83 0.92
C ALA A 36 12.71 18.21 -0.44
N PHE A 37 11.69 17.76 -1.17
CA PHE A 37 11.89 17.13 -2.48
C PHE A 37 12.37 18.11 -3.55
N ARG A 38 11.89 19.37 -3.53
CA ARG A 38 12.40 20.42 -4.42
C ARG A 38 13.88 20.75 -4.17
N CYS A 39 14.36 20.61 -2.93
CA CYS A 39 15.78 20.78 -2.61
C CYS A 39 16.63 19.67 -3.26
N ILE A 40 16.11 18.44 -3.31
CA ILE A 40 16.78 17.30 -3.94
C ILE A 40 16.84 17.46 -5.47
N HIS A 41 15.70 17.77 -6.11
CA HIS A 41 15.65 17.96 -7.56
C HIS A 41 14.47 18.85 -7.98
N LYS A 42 14.76 19.93 -8.72
CA LYS A 42 13.75 20.93 -9.14
C LYS A 42 12.63 20.37 -10.00
N GLY A 43 12.89 19.28 -10.74
CA GLY A 43 11.91 18.58 -11.57
C GLY A 43 10.96 17.65 -10.80
N ILE A 44 11.11 17.50 -9.48
CA ILE A 44 10.17 16.68 -8.70
C ILE A 44 8.87 17.45 -8.52
N ILE A 45 7.84 17.00 -9.25
CA ILE A 45 6.47 17.41 -9.06
C ILE A 45 5.73 16.23 -8.45
N LEU A 46 5.43 16.33 -7.15
CA LEU A 46 4.56 15.38 -6.49
C LEU A 46 3.16 15.49 -7.08
N VAL A 47 2.62 14.32 -7.45
CA VAL A 47 1.32 14.21 -8.09
C VAL A 47 0.18 14.61 -7.15
N SER A 48 -1.02 14.77 -7.70
CA SER A 48 -2.20 15.08 -6.89
C SER A 48 -2.54 13.91 -5.94
N ARG A 49 -3.31 14.22 -4.89
CA ARG A 49 -3.87 13.21 -3.96
C ARG A 49 -4.63 12.12 -4.72
N ASN A 50 -5.34 12.48 -5.78
CA ASN A 50 -6.14 11.52 -6.56
C ASN A 50 -5.25 10.56 -7.33
N ILE A 51 -4.16 11.06 -7.94
CA ILE A 51 -3.19 10.18 -8.62
C ILE A 51 -2.52 9.24 -7.62
N ALA A 52 -2.14 9.73 -6.43
CA ALA A 52 -1.60 8.88 -5.36
C ALA A 52 -2.59 7.79 -4.95
N LYS A 53 -3.87 8.16 -4.77
CA LYS A 53 -4.95 7.21 -4.47
C LYS A 53 -5.12 6.17 -5.58
N ASP A 54 -5.15 6.59 -6.85
CA ASP A 54 -5.36 5.69 -7.99
C ASP A 54 -4.21 4.70 -8.15
N TYR A 55 -2.98 5.18 -7.96
CA TYR A 55 -1.79 4.32 -7.99
C TYR A 55 -1.79 3.31 -6.84
N ILE A 56 -2.10 3.74 -5.62
CA ILE A 56 -2.18 2.83 -4.46
C ILE A 56 -3.33 1.82 -4.64
N LEU A 57 -4.45 2.23 -5.22
CA LEU A 57 -5.56 1.33 -5.55
C LEU A 57 -5.16 0.31 -6.63
N MET A 58 -4.36 0.70 -7.62
CA MET A 58 -3.80 -0.22 -8.61
C MET A 58 -2.91 -1.28 -7.93
N ILE A 59 -2.01 -0.87 -7.03
CA ILE A 59 -1.19 -1.82 -6.25
C ILE A 59 -2.07 -2.75 -5.43
N HIS A 60 -3.06 -2.21 -4.71
CA HIS A 60 -3.99 -3.02 -3.93
C HIS A 60 -4.70 -4.08 -4.80
N LYS A 61 -5.21 -3.70 -5.97
CA LYS A 61 -5.87 -4.65 -6.90
C LYS A 61 -4.90 -5.74 -7.36
N ARG A 62 -3.66 -5.38 -7.68
CA ARG A 62 -2.62 -6.34 -8.09
C ARG A 62 -2.31 -7.34 -6.97
N GLU A 63 -2.02 -6.85 -5.77
CA GLU A 63 -1.70 -7.71 -4.62
C GLU A 63 -2.89 -8.54 -4.17
N LYS A 64 -4.12 -8.01 -4.26
CA LYS A 64 -5.34 -8.79 -4.02
C LYS A 64 -5.46 -9.96 -5.00
N GLY A 65 -5.15 -9.75 -6.28
CA GLY A 65 -5.09 -10.81 -7.29
C GLY A 65 -4.07 -11.88 -6.92
N ARG A 66 -2.85 -11.46 -6.57
CA ARG A 66 -1.77 -12.36 -6.14
C ARG A 66 -2.14 -13.17 -4.89
N ILE A 67 -2.75 -12.55 -3.89
CA ILE A 67 -3.23 -13.24 -2.69
C ILE A 67 -4.33 -14.24 -3.06
N ARG A 68 -5.24 -13.90 -3.96
CA ARG A 68 -6.27 -14.84 -4.42
C ARG A 68 -5.66 -16.07 -5.08
N GLU A 69 -4.68 -15.88 -5.96
CA GLU A 69 -3.95 -16.98 -6.62
C GLU A 69 -3.20 -17.84 -5.59
N LEU A 70 -2.51 -17.20 -4.63
CA LEU A 70 -1.88 -17.88 -3.51
C LEU A 70 -2.90 -18.74 -2.75
N LEU A 71 -4.05 -18.18 -2.38
CA LEU A 71 -5.07 -18.90 -1.63
C LEU A 71 -5.64 -20.09 -2.42
N HIS A 72 -5.79 -19.96 -3.75
CA HIS A 72 -6.21 -21.07 -4.62
C HIS A 72 -5.15 -22.18 -4.73
N SER A 73 -3.87 -21.84 -4.57
CA SER A 73 -2.77 -22.81 -4.67
C SER A 73 -2.53 -23.62 -3.39
N ILE A 74 -3.20 -23.27 -2.28
CA ILE A 74 -3.01 -23.96 -0.99
C ILE A 74 -3.55 -25.40 -1.09
N PRO A 75 -2.72 -26.42 -0.81
CA PRO A 75 -3.16 -27.82 -0.81
C PRO A 75 -4.00 -28.17 0.42
N GLY A 76 -3.87 -27.38 1.50
CA GLY A 76 -4.55 -27.56 2.77
C GLY A 76 -5.90 -26.84 2.89
N ARG A 77 -6.37 -26.70 4.13
CA ARG A 77 -7.60 -25.97 4.46
C ARG A 77 -7.29 -24.51 4.76
N ILE A 78 -8.23 -23.64 4.43
CA ILE A 78 -8.24 -22.24 4.85
C ILE A 78 -9.27 -22.10 5.96
N SER A 79 -8.85 -21.60 7.12
CA SER A 79 -9.75 -21.27 8.23
C SER A 79 -10.03 -19.78 8.24
N LEU A 80 -11.27 -19.39 8.54
CA LEU A 80 -11.69 -17.99 8.54
C LEU A 80 -12.09 -17.57 9.96
N THR A 81 -11.59 -16.42 10.40
CA THR A 81 -11.98 -15.76 11.65
C THR A 81 -12.73 -14.48 11.31
N LEU A 82 -13.89 -14.28 11.92
CA LEU A 82 -14.71 -13.09 11.79
C LEU A 82 -14.67 -12.32 13.11
N ASP A 83 -14.12 -11.11 13.09
CA ASP A 83 -14.13 -10.21 14.23
C ASP A 83 -15.14 -9.08 13.98
N LEU A 84 -16.16 -9.00 14.84
CA LEU A 84 -17.15 -7.93 14.82
C LEU A 84 -16.73 -6.85 15.82
N LEU A 85 -16.54 -5.63 15.33
CA LEU A 85 -16.05 -4.50 16.10
C LEU A 85 -17.07 -3.36 16.02
N THR A 86 -17.26 -2.62 17.10
CA THR A 86 -18.07 -1.40 17.10
C THR A 86 -17.17 -0.22 17.45
N SER A 87 -17.21 0.85 16.65
CA SER A 87 -16.44 2.06 16.97
C SER A 87 -17.06 2.83 18.13
N VAL A 88 -16.29 3.79 18.65
CA VAL A 88 -16.75 4.79 19.62
C VAL A 88 -17.92 5.61 19.07
N CYS A 89 -18.03 5.73 17.74
CA CYS A 89 -19.12 6.42 17.05
C CYS A 89 -20.32 5.50 16.73
N THR A 90 -20.40 4.31 17.32
CA THR A 90 -21.45 3.29 17.11
C THR A 90 -21.51 2.64 15.72
N ASP A 91 -20.53 2.93 14.85
CA ASP A 91 -20.42 2.25 13.57
C ASP A 91 -19.94 0.80 13.76
N GLY A 92 -20.61 -0.15 13.12
CA GLY A 92 -20.21 -1.55 13.10
C GLY A 92 -19.18 -1.85 12.00
N TYR A 93 -18.15 -2.61 12.34
CA TYR A 93 -17.09 -3.08 11.46
C TYR A 93 -16.99 -4.60 11.51
N ILE A 94 -16.63 -5.20 10.38
CA ILE A 94 -16.32 -6.62 10.28
C ILE A 94 -14.90 -6.74 9.75
N SER A 95 -14.05 -7.45 10.49
CA SER A 95 -12.77 -7.94 9.99
C SER A 95 -12.90 -9.42 9.65
N LEU A 96 -12.38 -9.82 8.50
CA LEU A 96 -12.30 -11.21 8.08
C LEU A 96 -10.84 -11.57 7.87
N THR A 97 -10.34 -12.50 8.67
CA THR A 97 -8.96 -12.98 8.62
C THR A 97 -8.94 -14.41 8.10
N ALA A 98 -8.11 -14.68 7.09
CA ALA A 98 -7.88 -16.04 6.57
C ALA A 98 -6.56 -16.60 7.12
N HIS A 99 -6.63 -17.78 7.71
CA HIS A 99 -5.49 -18.53 8.24
C HIS A 99 -5.23 -19.76 7.37
N PHE A 100 -4.00 -19.95 6.95
CA PHE A 100 -3.60 -21.07 6.11
C PHE A 100 -2.12 -21.43 6.30
N VAL A 101 -1.74 -22.61 5.83
CA VAL A 101 -0.35 -23.09 5.73
C VAL A 101 -0.01 -23.22 4.25
N ASP A 102 1.04 -22.54 3.80
CA ASP A 102 1.48 -22.59 2.40
C ASP A 102 2.45 -23.75 2.14
N CYS A 103 2.81 -23.93 0.86
CA CYS A 103 3.69 -25.01 0.42
C CYS A 103 5.15 -24.85 0.88
N ASP A 104 5.55 -23.63 1.25
CA ASP A 104 6.91 -23.31 1.68
C ASP A 104 7.09 -23.48 3.20
N TRP A 105 6.03 -23.88 3.90
CA TRP A 105 6.06 -24.13 5.34
C TRP A 105 7.07 -25.21 5.70
N LYS A 106 8.07 -24.82 6.50
CA LYS A 106 9.09 -25.73 7.05
C LYS A 106 8.77 -26.05 8.51
N PHE A 107 8.85 -27.33 8.84
CA PHE A 107 8.73 -27.85 10.21
C PHE A 107 10.06 -27.72 10.97
#